data_AF-A0A7X2U0N3-F1
#
_entry.id   AF-A0A7X2U0N3-F1
#
_cell.length_a   1.000
_cell.length_b   1.000
_cell.length_c   1.000
_cell.angle_alpha   90.00
_cell.angle_beta   90.00
_cell.angle_gamma   90.00
#
_symmetry.space_group_name_H-M   'P 1'
#
loop_
_entity.id
_entity.type
_entity.pdbx_description
1 polymer ?
#
loop_
_entity_poly.entity_id
_entity_poly.type
_entity_poly.pdbx_seq_one_letter_code
_entity_poly.pdbx_strand_id
1 'polypeptide(L)'
;MTRTIFPAAASASVLLLVLTACSGLPDGVGAVLQETESVELGKTESTRVAIRMPAGELRVQGGSAKLVEANFSYGSPDAKPRVEYRATGSRGQLNIEHPSGMRPGFNSSYNWDLRF
;
A
#
# COMPACT_ATOMS: atom_id res chain seq x y z
N MET A 1 -2.13 -6.48 -64.31
CA MET A 1 -2.99 -5.34 -63.90
C MET A 1 -4.39 -5.87 -63.66
N THR A 2 -4.74 -6.16 -62.41
CA THR A 2 -5.97 -6.89 -62.05
C THR A 2 -6.85 -5.96 -61.22
N ARG A 3 -8.05 -5.64 -61.74
CA ARG A 3 -9.11 -4.93 -61.00
C ARG A 3 -9.78 -5.92 -60.05
N THR A 4 -10.08 -5.49 -58.83
CA THR A 4 -11.22 -6.00 -58.06
C THR A 4 -11.62 -4.94 -57.02
N ILE A 5 -12.86 -4.49 -57.15
CA ILE A 5 -13.56 -3.59 -56.24
C ILE A 5 -14.37 -4.50 -55.30
N PHE A 6 -14.30 -4.27 -53.97
CA PHE A 6 -15.36 -4.65 -53.03
C PHE A 6 -15.33 -3.69 -51.81
N PRO A 7 -16.42 -2.98 -51.50
CA PRO A 7 -16.57 -2.16 -50.31
C PRO A 7 -17.34 -2.92 -49.21
N ALA A 8 -16.87 -2.87 -47.97
CA ALA A 8 -17.62 -3.16 -46.74
C ALA A 8 -16.70 -2.77 -45.56
N ALA A 9 -16.93 -1.66 -44.87
CA ALA A 9 -17.84 -1.53 -43.73
C ALA A 9 -17.43 -2.40 -42.52
N ALA A 10 -17.40 -1.74 -41.35
CA ALA A 10 -17.23 -2.30 -40.00
C ALA A 10 -15.76 -2.66 -39.65
N SER A 11 -15.15 -2.22 -38.55
CA SER A 11 -15.69 -1.79 -37.26
C SER A 11 -14.71 -0.84 -36.60
N ALA A 12 -15.19 0.33 -36.19
CA ALA A 12 -14.46 1.23 -35.30
C ALA A 12 -14.58 0.69 -33.87
N SER A 13 -13.54 0.01 -33.38
CA SER A 13 -13.39 -0.27 -31.95
C SER A 13 -12.36 0.69 -31.38
N VAL A 14 -12.80 1.90 -31.05
CA VAL A 14 -12.01 2.84 -30.25
C VAL A 14 -12.24 2.47 -28.79
N LEU A 15 -11.34 1.66 -28.21
CA LEU A 15 -11.29 1.44 -26.77
C LEU A 15 -10.63 2.67 -26.12
N LEU A 16 -11.43 3.67 -25.78
CA LEU A 16 -11.01 4.80 -24.96
C LEU A 16 -10.97 4.34 -23.49
N LEU A 17 -9.80 3.89 -23.02
CA LEU A 17 -9.52 3.80 -21.58
C LEU A 17 -9.30 5.22 -21.04
N VAL A 18 -10.36 5.81 -20.50
CA VAL A 18 -10.24 7.03 -19.68
C VAL A 18 -9.81 6.58 -18.28
N LEU A 19 -8.51 6.67 -17.97
CA LEU A 19 -8.05 6.59 -16.59
C LEU A 19 -8.39 7.92 -15.90
N THR A 20 -9.63 8.03 -15.42
CA THR A 20 -10.06 9.11 -14.54
C THR A 20 -9.36 8.93 -13.19
N ALA A 21 -8.19 9.53 -13.02
CA ALA A 21 -7.55 9.69 -11.72
C ALA A 21 -8.38 10.68 -10.89
N CYS A 22 -9.25 10.16 -10.04
CA CYS A 22 -10.01 10.98 -9.09
C CYS A 22 -9.12 11.26 -7.88
N SER A 23 -8.26 12.27 -7.95
CA SER A 23 -7.56 12.78 -6.76
C SER A 23 -8.53 13.67 -5.99
N GLY A 24 -9.24 13.07 -5.02
CA GLY A 24 -9.96 13.83 -4.01
C GLY A 24 -8.97 14.71 -3.25
N LEU A 25 -9.17 16.02 -3.31
CA LEU A 25 -8.47 16.98 -2.47
C LEU A 25 -9.06 16.89 -1.06
N PRO A 26 -8.29 16.59 0.00
CA PRO A 26 -8.82 16.71 1.35
C PRO A 26 -8.76 18.18 1.79
N ASP A 27 -9.95 18.74 2.01
CA ASP A 27 -10.18 19.98 2.73
C ASP A 27 -9.68 19.88 4.18
N GLY A 28 -8.85 20.84 4.61
CA GLY A 28 -8.82 21.31 6.01
C GLY A 28 -8.21 20.44 7.11
N VAL A 29 -7.53 19.33 6.79
CA VAL A 29 -6.77 18.52 7.76
C VAL A 29 -5.31 18.56 7.31
N GLY A 30 -4.35 18.80 8.23
CA GLY A 30 -2.93 18.84 7.90
C GLY A 30 -2.53 17.68 6.99
N ALA A 31 -1.63 17.93 6.03
CA ALA A 31 -1.35 17.02 4.92
C ALA A 31 -1.25 15.55 5.38
N VAL A 32 -2.24 14.74 5.00
CA VAL A 32 -2.22 13.29 5.24
C VAL A 32 -1.39 12.66 4.14
N LEU A 33 -0.26 12.10 4.52
CA LEU A 33 0.61 11.31 3.66
C LEU A 33 0.16 9.86 3.70
N GLN A 34 0.09 9.26 2.52
CA GLN A 34 -0.20 7.86 2.34
C GLN A 34 1.03 7.14 1.80
N GLU A 35 1.36 6.00 2.40
CA GLU A 35 2.42 5.12 1.94
C GLU A 35 1.92 3.68 1.91
N THR A 36 2.20 2.98 0.82
CA THR A 36 1.95 1.55 0.71
C THR A 36 3.29 0.81 0.67
N GLU A 37 3.47 -0.15 1.56
CA GLU A 37 4.61 -1.06 1.52
C GLU A 37 4.13 -2.51 1.50
N SER A 38 4.96 -3.39 0.95
CA SER A 38 4.65 -4.82 0.94
C SER A 38 5.89 -5.67 1.13
N VAL A 39 5.72 -6.79 1.81
CA VAL A 39 6.76 -7.81 1.97
C VAL A 39 6.27 -9.08 1.30
N GLU A 40 7.03 -9.58 0.33
CA GLU A 40 6.67 -10.78 -0.42
C GLU A 40 6.60 -12.03 0.46
N LEU A 41 5.68 -12.93 0.10
CA LEU A 41 5.56 -14.23 0.76
C LEU A 41 6.79 -15.08 0.44
N GLY A 42 7.65 -15.26 1.44
CA GLY A 42 8.90 -16.02 1.31
C GLY A 42 8.72 -17.52 1.52
N LYS A 43 9.84 -18.22 1.75
CA LYS A 43 9.87 -19.66 2.08
C LYS A 43 9.75 -19.94 3.59
N THR A 44 9.44 -18.92 4.38
CA THR A 44 9.29 -19.05 5.83
C THR A 44 7.98 -19.73 6.15
N GLU A 45 8.01 -20.74 7.01
CA GLU A 45 6.83 -21.46 7.48
C GLU A 45 6.09 -20.70 8.59
N SER A 46 6.81 -19.85 9.33
CA SER A 46 6.24 -19.02 10.39
C SER A 46 6.95 -17.68 10.45
N THR A 47 6.21 -16.61 10.73
CA THR A 47 6.77 -15.27 10.92
C THR A 47 6.31 -14.70 12.24
N ARG A 48 7.27 -14.24 13.05
CA ARG A 48 6.98 -13.42 14.22
C ARG A 48 6.83 -11.97 13.79
N VAL A 49 5.66 -11.40 14.01
CA VAL A 49 5.36 -10.00 13.69
C VAL A 49 5.40 -9.17 14.98
N ALA A 50 6.16 -8.08 14.97
CA ALA A 50 6.16 -7.07 16.01
C ALA A 50 5.69 -5.74 15.42
N ILE A 51 4.58 -5.22 15.95
CA ILE A 51 4.01 -3.93 15.54
C ILE A 51 4.15 -2.96 16.70
N ARG A 52 4.85 -1.84 16.48
CA ARG A 52 5.05 -0.77 17.45
C ARG A 52 4.44 0.53 16.93
N MET A 53 3.13 0.64 17.12
CA MET A 53 2.38 1.86 16.84
C MET A 53 2.20 2.65 18.15
N PRO A 54 2.53 3.95 18.18
CA PRO A 54 2.50 4.72 19.42
C PRO A 54 1.13 5.34 19.74
N ALA A 55 0.30 5.61 18.73
CA ALA A 55 -1.05 6.17 18.87
C ALA A 55 -1.84 5.92 17.57
N GLY A 56 -3.16 6.09 17.61
CA GLY A 56 -4.02 6.03 16.43
C GLY A 56 -4.78 4.71 16.28
N GLU A 57 -5.08 4.36 15.04
CA GLU A 57 -5.87 3.17 14.68
C GLU A 57 -5.00 2.15 13.94
N LEU A 58 -5.01 0.90 14.41
CA LEU A 58 -4.37 -0.24 13.79
C LEU A 58 -5.44 -1.25 13.36
N ARG A 59 -5.54 -1.51 12.06
CA ARG A 59 -6.37 -2.59 11.50
C ARG A 59 -5.46 -3.72 11.05
N VAL A 60 -5.77 -4.92 11.48
CA VAL A 60 -5.06 -6.15 11.09
C VAL A 60 -6.06 -7.13 10.51
N GLN A 61 -5.79 -7.56 9.28
CA GLN A 61 -6.65 -8.45 8.52
C GLN A 61 -5.80 -9.56 7.89
N GLY A 62 -6.44 -10.67 7.52
CA GLY A 62 -5.81 -11.75 6.77
C GLY A 62 -6.20 -11.74 5.28
N GLY A 63 -5.71 -12.73 4.56
CA GLY A 63 -6.07 -13.02 3.17
C GLY A 63 -5.19 -12.35 2.12
N SER A 64 -4.02 -11.81 2.49
CA SER A 64 -3.03 -11.35 1.52
C SER A 64 -2.39 -12.51 0.75
N ALA A 65 -1.99 -12.24 -0.49
CA ALA A 65 -1.15 -13.14 -1.27
C ALA A 65 0.35 -12.94 -0.95
N LYS A 66 0.68 -11.86 -0.24
CA LYS A 66 2.03 -11.52 0.23
C LYS A 66 2.16 -11.83 1.72
N LEU A 67 3.36 -11.69 2.29
CA LEU A 67 3.51 -11.83 3.75
C LEU A 67 2.79 -10.69 4.47
N VAL A 68 2.87 -9.47 3.94
CA VAL A 68 2.05 -8.34 4.38
C VAL A 68 1.90 -7.33 3.24
N GLU A 69 0.71 -6.76 3.12
CA GLU A 69 0.43 -5.50 2.43
C GLU A 69 0.05 -4.47 3.48
N ALA A 70 0.80 -3.40 3.56
CA ALA A 70 0.65 -2.36 4.57
C ALA A 70 0.30 -1.04 3.92
N ASN A 71 -0.76 -0.40 4.39
CA ASN A 71 -1.13 0.96 4.04
C ASN A 71 -1.03 1.84 5.27
N PHE A 72 -0.23 2.90 5.17
CA PHE A 72 0.04 3.83 6.25
C PHE A 72 -0.51 5.20 5.91
N SER A 73 -1.27 5.80 6.82
CA SER A 73 -1.68 7.21 6.76
C SER A 73 -1.09 7.96 7.96
N TYR A 74 -0.42 9.09 7.71
CA TYR A 74 0.28 9.86 8.74
C TYR A 74 0.43 11.35 8.36
N GLY A 75 0.58 12.25 9.33
CA GLY A 75 0.49 13.70 9.11
C GLY A 75 1.79 14.47 8.81
N SER A 76 2.95 13.81 8.77
CA SER A 76 4.25 14.47 8.51
C SER A 76 5.29 13.49 7.95
N PRO A 77 6.16 13.87 6.98
CA PRO A 77 7.19 12.99 6.42
C PRO A 77 8.07 12.29 7.47
N ASP A 78 8.39 12.98 8.56
CA ASP A 78 9.23 12.46 9.65
C ASP A 78 8.56 11.31 10.44
N ALA A 79 7.25 11.14 10.25
CA ALA A 79 6.46 10.11 10.89
C ALA A 79 6.24 8.86 10.02
N LYS A 80 6.97 8.74 8.89
CA LYS A 80 6.91 7.56 8.01
C LYS A 80 7.26 6.28 8.79
N PRO A 81 6.38 5.27 8.83
CA PRO A 81 6.67 3.99 9.48
C PRO A 81 7.84 3.26 8.83
N ARG A 82 8.59 2.49 9.62
CA ARG A 82 9.63 1.59 9.13
C ARG A 82 9.12 0.16 9.10
N VAL A 83 9.33 -0.51 7.97
CA VAL A 83 9.03 -1.92 7.76
C VAL A 83 10.33 -2.68 7.54
N GLU A 84 10.67 -3.59 8.44
CA GLU A 84 11.87 -4.43 8.34
C GLU A 84 11.50 -5.90 8.40
N TYR A 85 11.93 -6.65 7.38
CA TYR A 85 11.77 -8.10 7.34
C TYR A 85 13.12 -8.81 7.28
N ARG A 86 13.27 -9.86 8.10
CA ARG A 86 14.42 -10.76 8.09
C ARG A 86 13.96 -12.20 8.17
N ALA A 87 14.57 -13.07 7.38
CA ALA A 87 14.28 -14.51 7.39
C ALA A 87 15.54 -15.31 7.73
N THR A 88 15.39 -16.37 8.53
CA THR A 88 16.45 -17.32 8.86
C THR A 88 15.88 -18.73 8.87
N GLY A 89 16.29 -19.54 7.90
CA GLY A 89 15.71 -20.88 7.68
C GLY A 89 14.20 -20.78 7.43
N SER A 90 13.41 -21.53 8.19
CA SER A 90 11.95 -21.54 8.10
C SER A 90 11.25 -20.46 8.95
N ARG A 91 12.00 -19.57 9.62
CA ARG A 91 11.44 -18.54 10.50
C ARG A 91 11.68 -17.13 9.96
N GLY A 92 10.62 -16.34 9.91
CA GLY A 92 10.64 -14.91 9.60
C GLY A 92 10.49 -14.05 10.85
N GLN A 93 11.02 -12.83 10.78
CA GLN A 93 10.78 -11.77 11.74
C GLN A 93 10.45 -10.49 10.99
N LEU A 94 9.26 -9.97 11.22
CA LEU A 94 8.75 -8.73 10.64
C LEU A 94 8.59 -7.70 11.77
N ASN A 95 9.18 -6.53 11.59
CA ASN A 95 9.06 -5.40 12.50
C ASN A 95 8.45 -4.22 11.75
N ILE A 96 7.30 -3.73 12.21
CA ILE A 96 6.61 -2.54 11.69
C ILE A 96 6.56 -1.54 12.84
N GLU A 97 7.27 -0.43 12.72
CA GLU A 97 7.40 0.50 13.84
C GLU A 97 7.39 1.96 13.42
N HIS A 98 6.89 2.80 14.33
CA HIS A 98 7.00 4.23 14.21
C HIS A 98 8.47 4.67 14.37
N PRO A 99 8.91 5.72 13.65
CA PRO A 99 10.29 6.16 13.70
C PRO A 99 10.74 6.54 15.13
N SER A 100 11.87 5.95 15.55
CA SER A 100 12.50 6.21 16.85
C SER A 100 12.81 7.69 17.04
N GLY A 101 12.63 8.20 18.26
CA GLY A 101 12.94 9.59 18.62
C GLY A 101 11.79 10.57 18.37
N MET A 102 10.78 10.18 17.58
CA MET A 102 9.56 10.94 17.42
C MET A 102 8.59 10.61 18.57
N ARG A 103 8.12 11.64 19.29
CA ARG A 103 6.99 11.52 20.21
C ARG A 103 5.72 11.82 19.42
N PRO A 104 4.64 11.02 19.55
CA PRO A 104 3.35 11.39 18.98
C PRO A 104 2.96 12.77 19.48
N GLY A 105 2.57 13.66 18.57
CA GLY A 105 1.96 14.91 18.95
C GLY A 105 0.57 14.68 19.54
N PHE A 106 0.07 15.61 20.35
CA PHE A 106 -1.28 15.50 20.92
C PHE A 106 -2.41 15.47 19.88
N ASN A 107 -2.11 15.79 18.61
CA ASN A 107 -3.04 15.76 17.48
C ASN A 107 -2.52 14.92 16.29
N SER A 108 -1.59 13.99 16.51
CA SER A 108 -1.11 13.12 15.44
C SER A 108 -2.07 11.97 15.20
N SER A 109 -2.70 11.96 14.02
CA SER A 109 -3.49 10.83 13.53
C SER A 109 -2.58 9.86 12.77
N TYR A 110 -2.57 8.60 13.19
CA TYR A 110 -1.94 7.49 12.50
C TYR A 110 -3.00 6.44 12.20
N ASN A 111 -3.11 6.01 10.96
CA ASN A 111 -3.98 4.90 10.57
C ASN A 111 -3.16 3.89 9.79
N TRP A 112 -2.98 2.69 10.35
CA TRP A 112 -2.26 1.61 9.68
C TRP A 112 -3.24 0.47 9.39
N ASP A 113 -3.34 0.10 8.12
CA ASP A 113 -4.09 -1.07 7.68
C ASP A 113 -3.10 -2.12 7.17
N LEU A 114 -3.04 -3.25 7.87
CA LEU A 114 -2.11 -4.34 7.61
C LEU A 114 -2.89 -5.59 7.22
N ARG A 115 -2.59 -6.12 6.04
CA ARG A 115 -3.20 -7.34 5.50
C ARG A 115 -2.15 -8.42 5.34
N PHE A 116 -2.28 -9.51 6.09
CA PHE A 116 -1.38 -10.67 6.12
C PHE A 116 -1.90 -11.83 5.29
#